data_AF-A0A3P6FI25-F1
#
_entry.id   AF-A0A3P6FI25-F1
#
_cell.length_a   1.000
_cell.length_b   1.000
_cell.length_c   1.000
_cell.angle_alpha   90.00
_cell.angle_beta   90.00
_cell.angle_gamma   90.00
#
_symmetry.space_group_name_H-M   'P 1'
#
loop_
_entity.id
_entity.type
_entity.pdbx_description
1 polymer ?
#
loop_
_entity_poly.entity_id
_entity_poly.type
_entity_poly.pdbx_seq_one_letter_code
_entity_poly.pdbx_strand_id
1 'polypeptide(L)'
;QVEPNDQYVDSPPPYLILLHPALGPLWEVSRQKFKGGSISSCSELQLEIAEFSWNNVEVHGSLIINAENAMGSTTINEKAEPILQYGLRCGKCKLHNVKVVNRGIDWNSKSNVYWRNDVNRLETCKIILHGNAEFEASNVTIEGNHVFEVPDGHRLKITRGRSPDSGLSINLEAIEEEVMETGSWYWNYKLNGSHIQLEQVHVSRN
;
A
#
# COMPACT_ATOMS: atom_id res chain seq x y z
N GLN A 1 4.23 -24.97 -10.35
CA GLN A 1 5.15 -25.16 -11.48
C GLN A 1 4.90 -24.00 -12.43
N VAL A 2 5.93 -23.44 -13.08
CA VAL A 2 5.71 -22.34 -14.04
C VAL A 2 5.17 -22.98 -15.33
N GLU A 3 4.02 -22.52 -15.81
CA GLU A 3 3.42 -22.99 -17.05
C GLU A 3 4.26 -22.53 -18.26
N PRO A 4 4.25 -23.28 -19.38
CA PRO A 4 4.96 -22.90 -20.58
C PRO A 4 4.36 -21.64 -21.22
N ASN A 5 5.21 -20.83 -21.84
CA ASN A 5 4.85 -19.48 -22.28
C ASN A 5 3.75 -19.42 -23.36
N ASP A 6 3.60 -20.50 -24.12
CA ASP A 6 2.56 -20.67 -25.13
C ASP A 6 1.15 -20.63 -24.54
N GLN A 7 0.98 -21.05 -23.28
CA GLN A 7 -0.31 -20.93 -22.59
C GLN A 7 -0.72 -19.48 -22.31
N TYR A 8 0.23 -18.54 -22.18
CA TYR A 8 -0.07 -17.13 -21.89
C TYR A 8 -0.49 -16.32 -23.10
N VAL A 9 -0.35 -16.85 -24.32
CA VAL A 9 -0.76 -16.16 -25.55
C VAL A 9 -2.30 -16.07 -25.62
N ASP A 10 -2.98 -17.15 -25.22
CA ASP A 10 -4.43 -17.28 -25.29
C ASP A 10 -5.12 -17.19 -23.91
N SER A 11 -4.37 -17.00 -22.82
CA SER A 11 -4.90 -16.85 -21.47
C SER A 11 -4.85 -15.41 -20.96
N PRO A 12 -5.73 -15.04 -20.02
CA PRO A 12 -5.52 -13.82 -19.24
C PRO A 12 -4.17 -13.83 -18.51
N PRO A 13 -3.64 -12.64 -18.14
CA PRO A 13 -2.40 -12.59 -17.37
C PRO A 13 -2.55 -13.33 -16.03
N PRO A 14 -1.49 -13.98 -15.52
CA PRO A 14 -1.55 -14.71 -14.26
C PRO A 14 -1.64 -13.79 -13.03
N TYR A 15 -1.37 -12.50 -13.17
CA TYR A 15 -1.55 -11.45 -12.15
C TYR A 15 -1.42 -10.06 -12.80
N LEU A 16 -1.83 -9.02 -12.08
CA LEU A 16 -1.61 -7.62 -12.47
C LEU A 16 -0.94 -6.85 -11.33
N ILE A 17 0.30 -6.40 -11.51
CA ILE A 17 1.04 -5.66 -10.47
C ILE A 17 1.49 -4.31 -11.02
N LEU A 18 1.13 -3.24 -10.33
CA LEU A 18 1.57 -1.86 -10.60
C LEU A 18 2.19 -1.28 -9.33
N LEU A 19 3.41 -0.79 -9.44
CA LEU A 19 4.20 -0.29 -8.31
C LEU A 19 4.71 1.10 -8.65
N HIS A 20 4.43 2.07 -7.78
CA HIS A 20 4.98 3.41 -7.93
C HIS A 20 6.52 3.37 -7.77
N PRO A 21 7.30 4.00 -8.67
CA PRO A 21 8.76 3.93 -8.66
C PRO A 21 9.42 4.37 -7.33
N ALA A 22 8.78 5.32 -6.62
CA ALA A 22 9.26 5.81 -5.32
C ALA A 22 9.14 4.80 -4.16
N LEU A 23 8.52 3.64 -4.36
CA LEU A 23 8.61 2.53 -3.39
C LEU A 23 10.05 2.15 -3.10
N GLY A 24 10.94 2.31 -4.07
CA GLY A 24 12.35 2.02 -3.93
C GLY A 24 12.94 1.75 -5.30
N PRO A 25 13.50 2.76 -5.99
CA PRO A 25 14.03 2.59 -7.33
C PRO A 25 15.20 1.59 -7.39
N LEU A 26 15.79 1.30 -6.23
CA LEU A 26 16.83 0.29 -6.06
C LEU A 26 16.22 -0.97 -5.45
N TRP A 27 16.58 -2.13 -6.02
CA TRP A 27 16.14 -3.43 -5.50
C TRP A 27 16.44 -3.59 -4.01
N GLU A 28 17.62 -3.14 -3.55
CA GLU A 28 18.01 -3.23 -2.14
C GLU A 28 17.07 -2.47 -1.21
N VAL A 29 16.44 -1.37 -1.67
CA VAL A 29 15.45 -0.60 -0.92
C VAL A 29 14.10 -1.32 -0.95
N SER A 30 13.60 -1.64 -2.15
CA SER A 30 12.28 -2.27 -2.31
C SER A 30 12.17 -3.59 -1.55
N ARG A 31 13.18 -4.48 -1.61
CA ARG A 31 13.15 -5.76 -0.87
C ARG A 31 13.10 -5.61 0.66
N GLN A 32 13.46 -4.45 1.20
CA GLN A 32 13.38 -4.19 2.64
C GLN A 32 11.98 -3.71 3.06
N LYS A 33 11.22 -3.12 2.15
CA LYS A 33 9.82 -2.74 2.37
C LYS A 33 8.85 -3.90 2.20
N PHE A 34 9.21 -4.91 1.40
CA PHE A 34 8.43 -6.15 1.19
C PHE A 34 9.09 -7.36 1.85
N LYS A 35 8.60 -7.77 3.02
CA LYS A 35 9.12 -8.92 3.78
C LYS A 35 8.09 -10.05 3.84
N GLY A 36 8.31 -11.14 3.10
CA GLY A 36 7.46 -12.33 3.11
C GLY A 36 6.06 -12.11 2.51
N GLY A 37 5.15 -13.05 2.77
CA GLY A 37 3.79 -13.03 2.20
C GLY A 37 3.70 -13.63 0.80
N SER A 38 2.56 -13.42 0.13
CA SER A 38 2.32 -13.94 -1.22
C SER A 38 1.24 -13.15 -1.98
N ILE A 39 1.29 -13.23 -3.31
CA ILE A 39 0.23 -12.77 -4.22
C ILE A 39 -0.18 -14.01 -5.02
N SER A 40 -1.45 -14.37 -4.98
CA SER A 40 -1.96 -15.55 -5.66
C SER A 40 -2.13 -15.33 -7.16
N SER A 41 -2.22 -16.42 -7.92
CA SER A 41 -2.66 -16.35 -9.31
C SER A 41 -3.98 -15.61 -9.43
N CYS A 42 -4.17 -14.91 -10.55
CA CYS A 42 -5.35 -14.09 -10.83
C CYS A 42 -5.59 -13.00 -9.76
N SER A 43 -4.53 -12.52 -9.10
CA SER A 43 -4.61 -11.41 -8.16
C SER A 43 -4.05 -10.12 -8.75
N GLU A 44 -4.44 -9.02 -8.14
CA GLU A 44 -4.04 -7.67 -8.49
C GLU A 44 -3.46 -6.95 -7.29
N LEU A 45 -2.32 -6.29 -7.49
CA LEU A 45 -1.70 -5.41 -6.51
C LEU A 45 -1.33 -4.08 -7.18
N GLN A 46 -1.95 -2.98 -6.75
CA GLN A 46 -1.61 -1.64 -7.21
C GLN A 46 -1.18 -0.78 -6.03
N LEU A 47 0.03 -0.24 -6.09
CA LEU A 47 0.63 0.54 -5.00
C LEU A 47 1.11 1.89 -5.52
N GLU A 48 0.25 2.90 -5.43
CA GLU A 48 0.55 4.30 -5.69
C GLU A 48 0.92 5.01 -4.38
N ILE A 49 2.07 4.65 -3.81
CA ILE A 49 2.55 5.11 -2.50
C ILE A 49 4.07 4.91 -2.36
N ALA A 50 4.81 5.79 -1.69
CA ALA A 50 6.24 5.59 -1.42
C ALA A 50 6.53 5.02 0.00
N GLU A 51 5.82 5.53 1.02
CA GLU A 51 5.97 5.10 2.41
C GLU A 51 5.10 3.87 2.70
N PHE A 52 5.65 2.71 2.35
CA PHE A 52 4.97 1.43 2.45
C PHE A 52 5.74 0.43 3.30
N SER A 53 5.02 -0.35 4.10
CA SER A 53 5.58 -1.44 4.90
C SER A 53 4.71 -2.68 4.75
N TRP A 54 5.25 -3.70 4.08
CA TRP A 54 4.62 -5.00 3.87
C TRP A 54 5.39 -6.07 4.64
N ASN A 55 4.70 -6.73 5.57
CA ASN A 55 5.25 -7.85 6.32
C ASN A 55 4.22 -8.98 6.39
N ASN A 56 4.54 -10.11 5.76
CA ASN A 56 3.71 -11.31 5.72
C ASN A 56 2.26 -11.03 5.29
N VAL A 57 2.10 -10.39 4.13
CA VAL A 57 0.76 -10.08 3.59
C VAL A 57 0.42 -11.06 2.47
N GLU A 58 -0.81 -11.57 2.48
CA GLU A 58 -1.36 -12.47 1.46
C GLU A 58 -2.46 -11.76 0.67
N VAL A 59 -2.37 -11.78 -0.65
CA VAL A 59 -3.41 -11.22 -1.54
C VAL A 59 -4.01 -12.33 -2.39
N HIS A 60 -5.32 -12.51 -2.24
CA HIS A 60 -6.19 -13.34 -3.06
C HIS A 60 -7.31 -12.45 -3.62
N GLY A 61 -7.16 -11.99 -4.86
CA GLY A 61 -8.05 -10.97 -5.46
C GLY A 61 -7.33 -9.64 -5.66
N SER A 62 -8.02 -8.52 -5.48
CA SER A 62 -7.51 -7.18 -5.76
C SER A 62 -7.22 -6.38 -4.48
N LEU A 63 -5.99 -5.86 -4.37
CA LEU A 63 -5.57 -4.86 -3.39
C LEU A 63 -5.05 -3.62 -4.11
N ILE A 64 -5.66 -2.46 -3.83
CA ILE A 64 -5.28 -1.17 -4.43
C ILE A 64 -5.03 -0.17 -3.31
N ILE A 65 -3.87 0.48 -3.32
CA ILE A 65 -3.50 1.52 -2.37
C ILE A 65 -3.11 2.77 -3.15
N ASN A 66 -3.81 3.86 -2.90
CA ASN A 66 -3.58 5.13 -3.56
C ASN A 66 -3.37 6.24 -2.52
N ALA A 67 -2.18 6.86 -2.54
CA ALA A 67 -1.87 8.03 -1.76
C ALA A 67 -1.86 9.27 -2.65
N GLU A 68 -2.64 10.28 -2.28
CA GLU A 68 -2.68 11.57 -2.99
C GLU A 68 -1.30 12.23 -2.97
N ASN A 69 -0.68 12.32 -1.79
CA ASN A 69 0.71 12.73 -1.62
C ASN A 69 1.62 11.50 -1.58
N ALA A 70 1.76 10.75 -2.67
CA ALA A 70 2.54 9.51 -2.70
C ALA A 70 4.02 9.70 -2.31
N MET A 71 4.63 10.85 -2.66
CA MET A 71 6.05 11.15 -2.41
C MET A 71 6.28 12.24 -1.36
N GLY A 72 5.24 12.98 -0.98
CA GLY A 72 5.37 14.16 -0.12
C GLY A 72 4.39 15.27 -0.49
N SER A 73 4.21 16.21 0.43
CA SER A 73 3.46 17.44 0.16
C SER A 73 4.30 18.48 -0.57
N THR A 74 3.64 19.49 -1.13
CA THR A 74 4.30 20.60 -1.83
C THR A 74 4.26 21.87 -0.96
N THR A 75 5.39 22.55 -0.83
CA THR A 75 5.47 23.89 -0.23
C THR A 75 5.76 24.94 -1.30
N ILE A 76 5.50 26.20 -1.00
CA ILE A 76 5.76 27.32 -1.92
C ILE A 76 7.07 28.01 -1.51
N ASN A 77 7.98 28.20 -2.46
CA ASN A 77 9.23 28.91 -2.22
C ASN A 77 9.06 30.44 -2.27
N GLU A 78 10.13 31.19 -2.00
CA GLU A 78 10.13 32.67 -2.05
C GLU A 78 9.73 33.25 -3.42
N LYS A 79 9.83 32.45 -4.49
CA LYS A 79 9.47 32.81 -5.87
C LYS A 79 8.05 32.37 -6.26
N ALA A 80 7.24 31.94 -5.28
CA ALA A 80 5.91 31.40 -5.50
C ALA A 80 5.85 30.08 -6.31
N GLU A 81 6.95 29.33 -6.37
CA GLU A 81 7.02 28.04 -7.09
C GLU A 81 6.77 26.86 -6.15
N PRO A 82 6.06 25.81 -6.60
CA PRO A 82 5.86 24.59 -5.84
C PRO A 82 7.15 23.76 -5.73
N ILE A 83 7.53 23.38 -4.51
CA ILE A 83 8.64 22.46 -4.20
C ILE A 83 8.10 21.25 -3.44
N LEU A 84 8.35 20.07 -3.99
CA LEU A 84 8.03 18.80 -3.34
C LEU A 84 8.94 18.54 -2.14
N GLN A 85 8.34 18.28 -0.98
CA GLN A 85 9.02 17.91 0.25
C GLN A 85 9.00 16.38 0.41
N TYR A 86 10.04 15.71 -0.10
CA TYR A 86 10.08 14.24 -0.12
C TYR A 86 9.96 13.62 1.27
N GLY A 87 9.05 12.64 1.40
CA GLY A 87 8.81 11.90 2.64
C GLY A 87 8.06 12.67 3.73
N LEU A 88 7.80 13.96 3.54
CA LEU A 88 7.05 14.79 4.49
C LEU A 88 5.59 14.91 4.08
N ARG A 89 4.69 14.74 5.06
CA ARG A 89 3.23 14.86 4.87
C ARG A 89 2.71 14.02 3.69
N CYS A 90 3.15 12.77 3.62
CA CYS A 90 2.79 11.81 2.57
C CYS A 90 1.87 10.72 3.11
N GLY A 91 1.14 10.08 2.22
CA GLY A 91 0.34 8.91 2.59
C GLY A 91 1.24 7.75 3.03
N LYS A 92 0.90 7.09 4.14
CA LYS A 92 1.65 5.93 4.66
C LYS A 92 0.76 4.72 4.82
N CYS A 93 1.27 3.54 4.47
CA CYS A 93 0.54 2.30 4.68
C CYS A 93 1.42 1.20 5.27
N LYS A 94 0.96 0.61 6.36
CA LYS A 94 1.63 -0.47 7.09
C LYS A 94 0.70 -1.68 7.18
N LEU A 95 1.11 -2.78 6.55
CA LEU A 95 0.41 -4.05 6.56
C LEU A 95 1.29 -5.11 7.23
N HIS A 96 0.81 -5.69 8.31
CA HIS A 96 1.53 -6.73 9.06
C HIS A 96 0.65 -7.94 9.34
N ASN A 97 0.98 -9.10 8.77
CA ASN A 97 0.17 -10.32 8.89
C ASN A 97 -1.29 -10.06 8.47
N VAL A 98 -1.45 -9.52 7.26
CA VAL A 98 -2.75 -9.14 6.68
C VAL A 98 -3.07 -10.09 5.54
N LYS A 99 -4.31 -10.58 5.50
CA LYS A 99 -4.81 -11.37 4.38
C LYS A 99 -5.95 -10.63 3.70
N VAL A 100 -5.85 -10.41 2.40
CA VAL A 100 -6.91 -9.81 1.58
C VAL A 100 -7.53 -10.91 0.74
N VAL A 101 -8.85 -11.11 0.87
CA VAL A 101 -9.60 -12.12 0.11
C VAL A 101 -10.82 -11.48 -0.52
N ASN A 102 -10.84 -11.37 -1.85
CA ASN A 102 -11.99 -10.88 -2.59
C ASN A 102 -12.02 -11.46 -4.00
N ARG A 103 -13.13 -11.25 -4.72
CA ARG A 103 -13.29 -11.78 -6.10
C ARG A 103 -12.39 -11.12 -7.15
N GLY A 104 -11.75 -9.99 -6.84
CA GLY A 104 -10.77 -9.34 -7.72
C GLY A 104 -11.30 -8.95 -9.11
N ILE A 105 -10.41 -9.03 -10.10
CA ILE A 105 -10.73 -8.81 -11.53
C ILE A 105 -11.63 -9.95 -12.05
N ASP A 106 -12.62 -9.60 -12.87
CA ASP A 106 -13.30 -10.59 -13.72
C ASP A 106 -12.39 -10.96 -14.89
N TRP A 107 -11.54 -11.98 -14.70
CA TRP A 107 -10.57 -12.43 -15.70
C TRP A 107 -11.19 -13.02 -16.96
N ASN A 108 -12.49 -13.36 -16.93
CA ASN A 108 -13.22 -13.86 -18.09
C ASN A 108 -13.89 -12.75 -18.90
N SER A 109 -13.82 -11.50 -18.44
CA SER A 109 -14.43 -10.37 -19.11
C SER A 109 -13.68 -10.02 -20.40
N LYS A 110 -14.38 -10.15 -21.53
CA LYS A 110 -13.86 -9.83 -22.89
C LYS A 110 -13.60 -8.34 -23.10
N SER A 111 -14.11 -7.47 -22.23
CA SER A 111 -13.88 -6.02 -22.29
C SER A 111 -12.59 -5.58 -21.58
N ASN A 112 -11.87 -6.49 -20.90
CA ASN A 112 -10.63 -6.14 -20.23
C ASN A 112 -9.53 -5.78 -21.24
N VAL A 113 -8.84 -4.66 -20.99
CA VAL A 113 -7.64 -4.25 -21.70
C VAL A 113 -6.50 -4.09 -20.70
N TYR A 114 -5.85 -5.23 -20.39
CA TYR A 114 -4.89 -5.35 -19.30
C TYR A 114 -3.70 -4.38 -19.39
N TRP A 115 -3.17 -4.16 -20.59
CA TRP A 115 -2.03 -3.24 -20.79
C TRP A 115 -2.36 -1.77 -20.51
N ARG A 116 -3.64 -1.39 -20.51
CA ARG A 116 -4.11 -0.05 -20.09
C ARG A 116 -4.56 0.00 -18.63
N ASN A 117 -4.49 -1.11 -17.90
CA ASN A 117 -5.14 -1.26 -16.59
C ASN A 117 -6.65 -0.93 -16.64
N ASP A 118 -7.28 -1.15 -17.79
CA ASP A 118 -8.71 -0.93 -18.02
C ASP A 118 -9.42 -2.28 -17.89
N VAL A 119 -9.71 -2.65 -16.64
CA VAL A 119 -10.20 -3.99 -16.27
C VAL A 119 -11.46 -3.91 -15.42
N ASN A 120 -12.33 -4.90 -15.58
CA ASN A 120 -13.55 -5.04 -14.81
C ASN A 120 -13.25 -5.75 -13.49
N ARG A 121 -13.65 -5.15 -12.37
CA ARG A 121 -13.46 -5.71 -11.02
C ARG A 121 -14.79 -6.13 -10.43
N LEU A 122 -14.86 -7.34 -9.90
CA LEU A 122 -16.01 -7.86 -9.16
C LEU A 122 -16.01 -7.35 -7.72
N GLU A 123 -14.83 -7.34 -7.09
CA GLU A 123 -14.60 -6.85 -5.74
C GLU A 123 -13.18 -6.34 -5.60
N THR A 124 -12.94 -5.45 -4.64
CA THR A 124 -11.59 -4.90 -4.39
C THR A 124 -11.46 -4.51 -2.93
N CYS A 125 -10.26 -4.65 -2.37
CA CYS A 125 -9.86 -3.91 -1.18
C CYS A 125 -9.11 -2.66 -1.63
N LYS A 126 -9.74 -1.49 -1.52
CA LYS A 126 -9.17 -0.22 -1.95
C LYS A 126 -8.88 0.65 -0.72
N ILE A 127 -7.66 1.15 -0.61
CA ILE A 127 -7.23 2.09 0.42
C ILE A 127 -6.90 3.41 -0.28
N ILE A 128 -7.52 4.49 0.16
CA ILE A 128 -7.34 5.84 -0.36
C ILE A 128 -6.84 6.71 0.80
N LEU A 129 -5.66 7.30 0.63
CA LEU A 129 -5.00 8.14 1.62
C LEU A 129 -4.98 9.58 1.10
N HIS A 130 -5.73 10.47 1.75
CA HIS A 130 -5.76 11.88 1.42
C HIS A 130 -4.65 12.62 2.16
N GLY A 131 -3.93 13.51 1.47
CA GLY A 131 -2.85 14.30 2.07
C GLY A 131 -1.85 13.47 2.89
N ASN A 132 -1.72 13.82 4.17
CA ASN A 132 -0.91 13.14 5.19
C ASN A 132 -1.74 12.11 5.98
N ALA A 133 -2.30 11.13 5.28
CA ALA A 133 -3.09 10.07 5.91
C ALA A 133 -2.27 8.79 6.12
N GLU A 134 -2.62 8.03 7.16
CA GLU A 134 -1.98 6.76 7.48
C GLU A 134 -2.99 5.61 7.55
N PHE A 135 -2.62 4.45 7.00
CA PHE A 135 -3.38 3.22 7.16
C PHE A 135 -2.52 2.15 7.80
N GLU A 136 -3.01 1.53 8.86
CA GLU A 136 -2.35 0.42 9.52
C GLU A 136 -3.30 -0.75 9.66
N ALA A 137 -2.94 -1.91 9.13
CA ALA A 137 -3.66 -3.15 9.37
C ALA A 137 -2.72 -4.20 9.96
N SER A 138 -3.19 -4.92 10.99
CA SER A 138 -2.39 -5.92 11.67
C SER A 138 -3.19 -7.13 12.13
N ASN A 139 -2.69 -8.33 11.82
CA ASN A 139 -3.25 -9.62 12.24
C ASN A 139 -4.72 -9.79 11.88
N VAL A 140 -5.06 -9.53 10.61
CA VAL A 140 -6.45 -9.44 10.17
C VAL A 140 -6.66 -9.98 8.77
N THR A 141 -7.83 -10.58 8.54
CA THR A 141 -8.31 -10.92 7.19
C THR A 141 -9.37 -9.91 6.78
N ILE A 142 -9.18 -9.27 5.63
CA ILE A 142 -10.13 -8.34 5.01
C ILE A 142 -10.81 -9.10 3.86
N GLU A 143 -12.08 -9.44 4.06
CA GLU A 143 -12.86 -10.26 3.12
C GLU A 143 -13.92 -9.44 2.39
N GLY A 144 -14.02 -9.63 1.07
CA GLY A 144 -15.01 -8.99 0.21
C GLY A 144 -14.61 -7.60 -0.29
N ASN A 145 -15.61 -6.83 -0.74
CA ASN A 145 -15.42 -5.51 -1.32
C ASN A 145 -15.35 -4.42 -0.24
N HIS A 146 -14.22 -3.72 -0.15
CA HIS A 146 -13.99 -2.65 0.83
C HIS A 146 -13.35 -1.43 0.19
N VAL A 147 -13.78 -0.25 0.62
CA VAL A 147 -13.11 1.01 0.34
C VAL A 147 -12.84 1.71 1.66
N PHE A 148 -11.56 1.87 1.99
CA PHE A 148 -11.10 2.60 3.16
C PHE A 148 -10.58 3.97 2.70
N GLU A 149 -11.35 5.02 2.97
CA GLU A 149 -10.93 6.40 2.75
C GLU A 149 -10.44 6.98 4.07
N VAL A 150 -9.16 7.39 4.10
CA VAL A 150 -8.54 7.99 5.28
C VAL A 150 -8.34 9.48 5.01
N PRO A 151 -8.99 10.37 5.79
CA PRO A 151 -8.86 11.82 5.62
C PRO A 151 -7.44 12.32 5.92
N ASP A 152 -7.09 13.49 5.37
CA ASP A 152 -5.83 14.17 5.67
C ASP A 152 -5.65 14.38 7.17
N GLY A 153 -4.43 14.16 7.65
CA GLY A 153 -4.07 14.27 9.07
C GLY A 153 -4.68 13.19 9.96
N HIS A 154 -5.17 12.08 9.41
CA HIS A 154 -5.74 10.97 10.20
C HIS A 154 -5.03 9.65 9.93
N ARG A 155 -5.10 8.77 10.93
CA ARG A 155 -4.65 7.38 10.86
C ARG A 155 -5.82 6.44 11.06
N LEU A 156 -6.00 5.50 10.14
CA LEU A 156 -6.96 4.41 10.28
C LEU A 156 -6.23 3.12 10.68
N LYS A 157 -6.56 2.60 11.86
CA LYS A 157 -6.08 1.31 12.36
C LYS A 157 -7.14 0.24 12.21
N ILE A 158 -6.76 -0.88 11.60
CA ILE A 158 -7.58 -2.08 11.46
C ILE A 158 -6.90 -3.24 12.16
N THR A 159 -7.62 -3.83 13.11
CA THR A 159 -7.21 -5.05 13.80
C THR A 159 -8.36 -6.03 13.87
N ARG A 160 -8.10 -7.24 14.35
CA ARG A 160 -9.16 -8.19 14.68
C ARG A 160 -10.01 -7.64 15.82
N GLY A 161 -11.34 -7.77 15.69
CA GLY A 161 -12.29 -7.45 16.75
C GLY A 161 -12.01 -8.23 18.05
N ARG A 162 -12.42 -7.65 19.18
CA ARG A 162 -12.13 -8.18 20.54
C ARG A 162 -12.73 -9.55 20.82
N SER A 163 -13.79 -9.91 20.09
CA SER A 163 -14.43 -11.23 20.16
C SER A 163 -14.38 -11.92 18.79
N PRO A 164 -14.38 -13.26 18.72
CA PRO A 164 -14.35 -14.01 17.46
C PRO A 164 -15.41 -13.58 16.44
N ASP A 165 -16.59 -13.17 16.92
CA ASP A 165 -17.74 -12.79 16.09
C ASP A 165 -17.78 -11.29 15.74
N SER A 166 -16.87 -10.49 16.30
CA SER A 166 -16.91 -9.02 16.19
C SER A 166 -16.28 -8.46 14.91
N GLY A 167 -15.85 -9.31 13.99
CA GLY A 167 -15.31 -8.90 12.69
C GLY A 167 -14.04 -8.03 12.82
N LEU A 168 -13.99 -6.94 12.06
CA LEU A 168 -12.89 -5.97 12.05
C LEU A 168 -13.09 -4.91 13.15
N SER A 169 -12.07 -4.64 13.95
CA SER A 169 -12.00 -3.42 14.76
C SER A 169 -11.35 -2.32 13.92
N ILE A 170 -12.09 -1.25 13.67
CA ILE A 170 -11.65 -0.11 12.87
C ILE A 170 -11.63 1.12 13.78
N ASN A 171 -10.48 1.78 13.88
CA ASN A 171 -10.30 2.98 14.70
C ASN A 171 -9.65 4.07 13.85
N LEU A 172 -10.34 5.20 13.71
CA LEU A 172 -9.80 6.41 13.06
C LEU A 172 -9.38 7.38 14.15
N GLU A 173 -8.16 7.86 14.10
CA GLU A 173 -7.57 8.79 15.05
C GLU A 173 -6.87 9.93 14.31
N ALA A 174 -6.88 11.13 14.89
CA ALA A 174 -6.11 12.24 14.36
C ALA A 174 -4.61 12.00 14.60
N ILE A 175 -3.78 12.38 13.63
CA ILE A 175 -2.32 12.41 13.78
C ILE A 175 -1.97 13.60 14.68
N GLU A 176 -1.14 13.36 15.69
CA GLU A 176 -0.70 14.39 16.64
C GLU A 176 0.09 15.49 15.92
N GLU A 177 -0.04 16.74 16.37
CA GLU A 177 0.57 17.91 15.73
C GLU A 177 2.11 17.79 15.69
N GLU A 178 2.69 17.22 16.75
CA GLU A 178 4.12 17.03 16.94
C GLU A 178 4.75 16.09 15.90
N VAL A 179 3.95 15.18 15.33
CA VAL A 179 4.41 14.20 14.33
C VAL A 179 3.80 14.46 12.96
N MET A 180 3.01 15.52 12.79
CA MET A 180 2.29 15.83 11.55
C MET A 180 3.20 15.87 10.31
N GLU A 181 4.43 16.38 10.44
CA GLU A 181 5.34 16.46 9.29
C GLU A 181 5.90 15.11 8.85
N THR A 182 6.21 14.23 9.80
CA THR A 182 6.91 12.95 9.53
C THR A 182 5.99 11.73 9.56
N GLY A 183 4.80 11.88 10.12
CA GLY A 183 3.88 10.80 10.48
C GLY A 183 4.28 10.04 11.74
N SER A 184 3.47 9.06 12.11
CA SER A 184 3.71 8.21 13.27
C SER A 184 4.84 7.19 13.09
N TRP A 185 5.30 7.02 11.84
CA TRP A 185 6.47 6.23 11.51
C TRP A 185 7.05 6.64 10.15
N TYR A 186 8.31 6.32 9.90
CA TYR A 186 8.97 6.51 8.61
C TYR A 186 10.13 5.51 8.41
N TRP A 187 10.56 5.35 7.16
CA TRP A 187 11.81 4.65 6.85
C TRP A 187 13.02 5.58 7.01
N ASN A 188 13.90 5.26 7.94
CA ASN A 188 15.20 5.91 8.06
C ASN A 188 16.22 5.21 7.14
N TYR A 189 16.80 5.95 6.21
CA TYR A 189 17.76 5.45 5.24
C TYR A 189 19.18 5.66 5.79
N LYS A 190 19.92 4.56 5.95
CA LYS A 190 21.31 4.58 6.41
C LYS A 190 22.22 3.99 5.33
N LEU A 191 23.37 4.61 5.12
CA LEU A 191 24.44 4.02 4.32
C LEU A 191 25.30 3.13 5.23
N ASN A 192 25.48 1.88 4.82
CA ASN A 192 26.40 0.93 5.41
C ASN A 192 27.43 0.53 4.35
N GLY A 193 28.53 1.29 4.27
CA GLY A 193 29.47 1.21 3.16
C GLY A 193 28.79 1.60 1.85
N SER A 194 28.75 0.68 0.89
CA SER A 194 28.08 0.84 -0.41
C SER A 194 26.63 0.35 -0.43
N HIS A 195 26.07 -0.05 0.72
CA HIS A 195 24.71 -0.60 0.81
C HIS A 195 23.76 0.35 1.53
N ILE A 196 22.50 0.32 1.12
CA ILE A 196 21.42 1.06 1.76
C ILE A 196 20.69 0.13 2.73
N GLN A 197 20.59 0.56 3.98
CA GLN A 197 19.83 -0.13 5.02
C GLN A 197 18.66 0.74 5.45
N LEU A 198 17.47 0.14 5.49
CA LEU A 198 16.27 0.77 6.01
C LEU A 198 16.03 0.34 7.45
N GLU A 199 15.74 1.31 8.30
CA GLU A 199 15.24 1.11 9.65
C GLU A 199 13.85 1.75 9.74
N GLN A 200 12.86 0.99 10.20
CA GLN A 200 11.54 1.55 10.46
C GLN A 200 11.57 2.26 11.81
N VAL A 201 11.44 3.58 11.80
CA VAL A 201 11.41 4.40 13.02
C VAL A 201 9.96 4.66 13.38
N HIS A 202 9.58 4.31 14.60
CA HIS A 202 8.29 4.67 15.18
C HIS A 202 8.46 5.96 15.98
N VAL A 203 7.60 6.93 15.71
CA VAL A 203 7.59 8.20 16.43
C VAL A 203 6.58 8.05 17.57
N SER A 204 7.07 7.70 18.74
CA SER A 204 6.32 7.75 19.99
C SER A 204 6.82 8.90 20.84
N ARG A 205 5.95 9.43 21.71
CA ARG A 205 6.34 10.42 22.72
C ARG A 205 7.55 9.91 23.53
N ASN A 206 8.49 10.81 23.81
CA ASN A 206 9.41 10.69 24.95
C ASN A 206 8.71 11.14 26.23
#